data_AF-A0A944TQI7-F1
#
_entry.id   AF-A0A944TQI7-F1
#
_cell.length_a   1.000
_cell.length_b   1.000
_cell.length_c   1.000
_cell.angle_alpha   90.00
_cell.angle_beta   90.00
_cell.angle_gamma   90.00
#
_symmetry.space_group_name_H-M   'P 1'
#
loop_
_entity.id
_entity.type
_entity.pdbx_description
1 polymer ?
#
loop_
_entity_poly.entity_id
_entity_poly.type
_entity_poly.pdbx_seq_one_letter_code
_entity_poly.pdbx_strand_id
1 'polypeptide(L)'
;MTLRSRLFNFVLKIFSLLPSALTLLPYLLLASLTRFLIKQKQLQIWLRNSLKEKNIVPGLSDLDFTLYLAGPLMKQENKRIVKRYNLIHKFFPLLGEINFYQADEVTLFSSLANPLELKRDPDLLEKISTPVRDQTLQSDLVFIIHILFSDFDNLKKRFSLRRKKWQRHLERLSIPLSLESIHSIEDLLELFDRELFDKVSRNEFKRFLIRYQQFNFKAANSMNRFYEGVIHVKSFILLAPSKWIGASLDSGEFEMDCELIRNFSELEQKIYVEQINWEIWGLFSQYRVTMEELDLHIHLGNLKKTLDCIKDVDTSSLQEKMDQLVSLQEKYYRQ
;
A
#
# COMPACT_ATOMS: atom_id res chain seq x y z
N MET A 1 6.02 1.99 -26.69
CA MET A 1 6.50 1.03 -25.68
C MET A 1 7.79 1.56 -25.07
N THR A 2 7.84 1.77 -23.75
CA THR A 2 8.99 2.42 -23.07
C THR A 2 10.22 1.49 -23.00
N LEU A 3 11.43 2.03 -22.83
CA LEU A 3 12.66 1.24 -22.63
C LEU A 3 12.51 0.25 -21.46
N ARG A 4 11.88 0.70 -20.36
CA ARG A 4 11.56 -0.14 -19.20
C ARG A 4 10.71 -1.35 -19.58
N SER A 5 9.68 -1.16 -20.41
CA SER A 5 8.81 -2.24 -20.87
C SER A 5 9.55 -3.25 -21.76
N ARG A 6 10.49 -2.79 -22.60
CA ARG A 6 11.34 -3.68 -23.41
C ARG A 6 12.28 -4.49 -22.53
N LEU A 7 12.94 -3.84 -21.57
CA LEU A 7 13.84 -4.51 -20.63
C LEU A 7 13.10 -5.53 -19.77
N PHE A 8 11.89 -5.19 -19.31
CA PHE A 8 11.03 -6.10 -18.56
C PHE A 8 10.66 -7.35 -19.37
N ASN A 9 10.24 -7.18 -20.63
CA ASN A 9 9.92 -8.32 -21.51
C ASN A 9 11.14 -9.18 -21.82
N PHE A 10 12.31 -8.55 -21.97
CA PHE A 10 13.58 -9.26 -22.16
C PHE A 10 13.93 -10.11 -20.92
N VAL A 11 13.81 -9.52 -19.73
CA VAL A 11 14.02 -10.20 -18.45
C VAL A 11 13.05 -11.38 -18.28
N LEU A 12 11.77 -11.19 -18.59
CA LEU A 12 10.77 -12.27 -18.58
C LEU A 12 11.15 -13.42 -19.52
N LYS A 13 11.61 -13.10 -20.73
CA LYS A 13 12.06 -14.10 -21.70
C LYS A 13 13.26 -14.87 -21.18
N ILE A 14 14.24 -14.21 -20.55
CA ILE A 14 15.37 -14.88 -19.92
C ILE A 14 14.88 -15.82 -18.80
N PHE A 15 14.01 -15.33 -17.91
CA PHE A 15 13.49 -16.15 -16.82
C PHE A 15 12.75 -17.40 -17.30
N SER A 16 12.01 -17.30 -18.41
CA SER A 16 11.31 -18.46 -18.98
C SER A 16 12.25 -19.55 -19.53
N LEU A 17 13.53 -19.22 -19.76
CA LEU A 17 14.55 -20.15 -20.24
C LEU A 17 15.39 -20.74 -19.10
N LEU A 18 15.29 -20.19 -17.89
CA LEU A 18 16.06 -20.69 -16.75
C LEU A 18 15.36 -21.91 -16.12
N PRO A 19 16.12 -22.95 -15.72
CA PRO A 19 15.61 -24.01 -14.85
C PRO A 19 14.97 -23.42 -13.60
N SER A 20 13.90 -24.03 -13.11
CA SER A 20 13.16 -23.55 -11.91
C SER A 20 14.09 -23.27 -10.72
N ALA A 21 15.09 -24.13 -10.51
CA ALA A 21 16.11 -23.97 -9.48
C ALA A 21 16.95 -22.67 -9.59
N LEU A 22 17.11 -22.12 -10.80
CA LEU A 22 17.91 -20.91 -11.06
C LEU A 22 17.08 -19.63 -11.15
N THR A 23 15.74 -19.73 -11.19
CA THR A 23 14.86 -18.55 -11.34
C THR A 23 14.99 -17.54 -10.19
N LEU A 24 15.43 -17.95 -9.00
CA LEU A 24 15.65 -17.07 -7.86
C LEU A 24 17.02 -16.37 -7.88
N LEU A 25 18.00 -16.90 -8.62
CA LEU A 25 19.37 -16.38 -8.59
C LEU A 25 19.44 -14.90 -9.01
N PRO A 26 18.79 -14.45 -10.10
CA PRO A 26 18.82 -13.04 -10.47
C PRO A 26 18.23 -12.11 -9.39
N TYR A 27 17.20 -12.56 -8.68
CA TYR A 27 16.60 -11.81 -7.57
C TYR A 27 17.56 -11.66 -6.40
N LEU A 28 18.24 -12.74 -6.02
CA LEU A 28 19.21 -12.74 -4.91
C LEU A 28 20.46 -11.91 -5.23
N LEU A 29 20.96 -11.99 -6.47
CA LEU A 29 22.09 -11.18 -6.93
C LEU A 29 21.74 -9.69 -6.92
N LEU A 30 20.57 -9.34 -7.47
CA LEU A 30 20.08 -7.97 -7.48
C LEU A 30 19.87 -7.44 -6.05
N ALA A 31 19.27 -8.23 -5.16
CA ALA A 31 19.12 -7.85 -3.77
C ALA A 31 20.45 -7.62 -3.06
N SER A 32 21.44 -8.48 -3.29
CA SER A 32 22.79 -8.36 -2.71
C SER A 32 23.51 -7.12 -3.23
N LEU A 33 23.42 -6.87 -4.55
CA LEU A 33 23.99 -5.68 -5.18
C LEU A 33 23.34 -4.40 -4.63
N THR A 34 22.00 -4.34 -4.55
CA THR A 34 21.28 -3.20 -3.99
C THR A 34 21.70 -2.92 -2.56
N ARG A 35 21.72 -3.95 -1.71
CA ARG A 35 22.19 -3.83 -0.31
C ARG A 35 23.61 -3.30 -0.23
N PHE A 36 24.52 -3.83 -1.05
CA PHE A 36 25.92 -3.38 -1.08
C PHE A 36 26.05 -1.91 -1.47
N LEU A 37 25.35 -1.47 -2.51
CA LEU A 37 25.47 -0.12 -3.05
C LEU A 37 24.88 0.96 -2.15
N ILE A 38 23.80 0.65 -1.42
CA ILE A 38 23.13 1.60 -0.53
C ILE A 38 23.55 1.47 0.94
N LYS A 39 24.42 0.51 1.29
CA LYS A 39 24.89 0.25 2.65
C LYS A 39 25.45 1.50 3.32
N GLN A 40 25.06 1.71 4.58
CA GLN A 40 25.63 2.69 5.51
C GLN A 40 25.86 2.05 6.88
N LYS A 41 26.71 2.65 7.72
CA LYS A 41 27.14 2.05 9.00
C LYS A 41 25.97 1.69 9.94
N GLN A 42 24.92 2.49 9.97
CA GLN A 42 23.76 2.32 10.86
C GLN A 42 22.50 1.80 10.15
N LEU A 43 22.60 1.54 8.85
CA LEU A 43 21.47 1.15 8.01
C LEU A 43 21.39 -0.36 7.89
N GLN A 44 20.32 -0.93 8.42
CA GLN A 44 19.93 -2.31 8.20
C GLN A 44 18.99 -2.37 6.99
N ILE A 45 19.20 -3.35 6.11
CA ILE A 45 18.48 -3.47 4.85
C ILE A 45 18.07 -4.92 4.67
N TRP A 46 16.77 -5.16 4.57
CA TRP A 46 16.23 -6.48 4.28
C TRP A 46 15.16 -6.44 3.19
N LEU A 47 14.77 -7.63 2.76
CA LEU A 47 13.74 -7.85 1.74
C LEU A 47 12.41 -8.07 2.46
N ARG A 48 11.31 -7.55 1.90
CA ARG A 48 9.96 -7.80 2.39
C ARG A 48 9.10 -8.52 1.34
N ASN A 49 7.85 -8.87 1.68
CA ASN A 49 6.85 -9.38 0.74
C ASN A 49 7.26 -10.71 0.06
N SER A 50 7.03 -10.78 -1.26
CA SER A 50 7.05 -11.98 -2.09
C SER A 50 8.32 -12.82 -1.95
N LEU A 51 9.49 -12.18 -1.83
CA LEU A 51 10.76 -12.90 -1.71
C LEU A 51 10.94 -13.50 -0.32
N LYS A 52 10.66 -12.73 0.75
CA LYS A 52 10.74 -13.20 2.13
C LYS A 52 9.78 -14.38 2.36
N GLU A 53 8.59 -14.30 1.77
CA GLU A 53 7.57 -15.35 1.85
C GLU A 53 7.84 -16.55 0.92
N LYS A 54 8.88 -16.52 0.07
CA LYS A 54 9.13 -17.55 -0.97
C LYS A 54 7.93 -17.73 -1.91
N ASN A 55 7.34 -16.61 -2.35
CA ASN A 55 6.24 -16.54 -3.33
C ASN A 55 6.60 -15.81 -4.63
N ILE A 56 7.87 -15.85 -5.03
CA ILE A 56 8.26 -15.17 -6.25
C ILE A 56 7.58 -15.80 -7.46
N VAL A 57 6.98 -14.93 -8.27
CA VAL A 57 6.60 -15.24 -9.65
C VAL A 57 7.65 -14.59 -10.54
N PRO A 58 8.52 -15.37 -11.22
CA PRO A 58 9.63 -14.81 -11.99
C PRO A 58 9.19 -13.77 -13.01
N GLY A 59 9.84 -12.60 -12.97
CA GLY A 59 9.55 -11.44 -13.79
C GLY A 59 8.19 -10.78 -13.54
N LEU A 60 7.44 -11.19 -12.52
CA LEU A 60 6.19 -10.53 -12.09
C LEU A 60 6.26 -9.99 -10.66
N SER A 61 7.04 -10.62 -9.80
CA SER A 61 7.29 -10.12 -8.45
C SER A 61 8.37 -9.05 -8.48
N ASP A 62 8.10 -7.94 -7.79
CA ASP A 62 9.07 -6.90 -7.50
C ASP A 62 9.89 -7.24 -6.24
N LEU A 63 11.03 -6.55 -6.10
CA LEU A 63 11.93 -6.61 -4.95
C LEU A 63 11.74 -5.36 -4.10
N ASP A 64 10.92 -5.48 -3.08
CA ASP A 64 10.72 -4.42 -2.10
C ASP A 64 11.71 -4.55 -0.95
N PHE A 65 12.19 -3.41 -0.45
CA PHE A 65 13.14 -3.36 0.66
C PHE A 65 12.59 -2.56 1.83
N THR A 66 13.04 -2.94 3.01
CA THR A 66 12.90 -2.15 4.22
C THR A 66 14.28 -1.68 4.65
N LEU A 67 14.37 -0.37 4.88
CA LEU A 67 15.55 0.36 5.31
C LEU A 67 15.30 0.82 6.75
N TYR A 68 16.02 0.23 7.70
CA TYR A 68 15.86 0.51 9.13
C TYR A 68 17.12 1.14 9.70
N LEU A 69 16.97 2.30 10.32
CA LEU A 69 18.04 3.02 10.98
C LEU A 69 17.94 2.87 12.49
N ALA A 70 19.05 2.45 13.10
CA ALA A 70 19.17 2.41 14.55
C ALA A 70 19.42 3.78 15.20
N GLY A 71 19.78 4.80 14.42
CA GLY A 71 20.12 6.14 14.90
C GLY A 71 19.77 7.23 13.90
N PRO A 72 20.05 8.51 14.24
CA PRO A 72 19.74 9.63 13.37
C PRO A 72 20.57 9.56 12.08
N LEU A 73 19.95 9.90 10.95
CA LEU A 73 20.61 9.97 9.65
C LEU A 73 20.55 11.40 9.11
N MET A 74 21.70 11.93 8.70
CA MET A 74 21.75 13.26 8.11
C MET A 74 21.01 13.29 6.77
N LYS A 75 20.34 14.41 6.47
CA LYS A 75 19.61 14.60 5.20
C LYS A 75 20.47 14.31 3.97
N GLN A 76 21.75 14.69 3.99
CA GLN A 76 22.68 14.43 2.88
C GLN A 76 22.93 12.93 2.66
N GLU A 77 23.02 12.15 3.73
CA GLU A 77 23.22 10.70 3.66
C GLU A 77 21.96 10.02 3.12
N ASN A 78 20.77 10.42 3.58
CA ASN A 78 19.51 9.95 3.04
C ASN A 78 19.37 10.25 1.53
N LYS A 79 19.66 11.49 1.11
CA LYS A 79 19.66 11.88 -0.31
C LYS A 79 20.62 11.01 -1.14
N ARG A 80 21.78 10.63 -0.59
CA ARG A 80 22.73 9.72 -1.27
C ARG A 80 22.15 8.31 -1.40
N ILE A 81 21.51 7.78 -0.36
CA ILE A 81 20.85 6.46 -0.40
C ILE A 81 19.76 6.45 -1.48
N VAL A 82 18.83 7.40 -1.43
CA VAL A 82 17.71 7.50 -2.39
C VAL A 82 18.21 7.69 -3.82
N LYS A 83 19.21 8.55 -4.04
CA LYS A 83 19.82 8.75 -5.36
C LYS A 83 20.46 7.47 -5.90
N ARG A 84 21.17 6.71 -5.07
CA ARG A 84 21.77 5.42 -5.46
C ARG A 84 20.69 4.39 -5.76
N TYR A 85 19.66 4.29 -4.92
CA TYR A 85 18.53 3.39 -5.16
C TYR A 85 17.85 3.69 -6.50
N ASN A 86 17.51 4.95 -6.76
CA ASN A 86 16.86 5.39 -7.99
C ASN A 86 17.73 5.12 -9.24
N LEU A 87 19.06 5.27 -9.12
CA LEU A 87 19.98 4.91 -10.19
C LEU A 87 19.90 3.41 -10.51
N ILE A 88 19.93 2.54 -9.49
CA ILE A 88 19.86 1.08 -9.67
C ILE A 88 18.48 0.69 -10.23
N HIS A 89 17.39 1.23 -9.68
CA HIS A 89 16.01 0.99 -10.12
C HIS A 89 15.80 1.36 -11.60
N LYS A 90 16.50 2.37 -12.12
CA LYS A 90 16.49 2.72 -13.56
C LYS A 90 17.01 1.57 -14.45
N PHE A 91 18.00 0.82 -13.98
CA PHE A 91 18.61 -0.30 -14.73
C PHE A 91 17.98 -1.65 -14.42
N PHE A 92 17.35 -1.80 -13.25
CA PHE A 92 16.77 -3.06 -12.79
C PHE A 92 15.28 -2.87 -12.51
N PRO A 93 14.40 -3.14 -13.50
CA PRO A 93 12.97 -2.84 -13.39
C PRO A 93 12.21 -3.75 -12.42
N LEU A 94 12.88 -4.78 -11.88
CA LEU A 94 12.38 -5.67 -10.83
C LEU A 94 12.55 -5.08 -9.43
N LEU A 95 13.30 -3.99 -9.26
CA LEU A 95 13.36 -3.29 -7.97
C LEU A 95 12.02 -2.59 -7.76
N GLY A 96 11.41 -2.84 -6.59
CA GLY A 96 10.12 -2.30 -6.20
C GLY A 96 10.26 -1.07 -5.32
N GLU A 97 9.49 -1.03 -4.25
CA GLU A 97 9.45 0.09 -3.32
C GLU A 97 10.48 -0.07 -2.19
N ILE A 98 10.97 1.05 -1.66
CA ILE A 98 11.72 1.08 -0.41
C ILE A 98 10.88 1.73 0.66
N ASN A 99 10.72 1.06 1.81
CA ASN A 99 10.16 1.67 3.00
C ASN A 99 11.27 2.04 3.97
N PHE A 100 11.17 3.21 4.57
CA PHE A 100 12.21 3.77 5.41
C PHE A 100 11.70 3.97 6.84
N TYR A 101 12.43 3.46 7.84
CA TYR A 101 12.07 3.55 9.24
C TYR A 101 13.27 3.95 10.11
N GLN A 102 13.06 4.85 11.05
CA GLN A 102 14.00 5.16 12.14
C GLN A 102 13.48 4.54 13.44
N ALA A 103 14.37 3.98 14.27
CA ALA A 103 14.01 3.19 15.44
C ALA A 103 13.13 3.93 16.48
N ASP A 104 13.42 5.19 16.75
CA ASP A 104 12.64 6.05 17.64
C ASP A 104 11.29 6.43 17.01
N GLU A 105 11.27 6.75 15.72
CA GLU A 105 10.07 7.17 15.01
C GLU A 105 9.08 6.02 14.78
N VAL A 106 9.56 4.82 14.41
CA VAL A 106 8.68 3.68 14.11
C VAL A 106 7.85 3.28 15.32
N THR A 107 8.39 3.43 16.53
CA THR A 107 7.68 3.17 17.78
C THR A 107 6.47 4.10 17.91
N LEU A 108 6.61 5.37 17.50
CA LEU A 108 5.53 6.36 17.53
C LEU A 108 4.39 6.02 16.56
N PHE A 109 4.69 5.45 15.39
CA PHE A 109 3.70 5.19 14.34
C PHE A 109 3.23 3.74 14.26
N SER A 110 3.86 2.82 14.98
CA SER A 110 3.56 1.38 14.96
C SER A 110 2.10 1.05 15.26
N SER A 111 1.41 1.87 16.06
CA SER A 111 -0.02 1.73 16.35
C SER A 111 -0.93 2.01 15.14
N LEU A 112 -0.42 2.61 14.07
CA LEU A 112 -1.18 2.82 12.83
C LEU A 112 -1.04 1.64 11.86
N ALA A 113 0.00 0.82 12.04
CA ALA A 113 0.28 -0.27 11.12
C ALA A 113 -0.84 -1.32 11.15
N ASN A 114 -1.34 -1.64 9.97
CA ASN A 114 -2.27 -2.75 9.81
C ASN A 114 -1.56 -4.08 10.17
N PRO A 115 -2.14 -4.93 11.03
CA PRO A 115 -1.47 -6.13 11.52
C PRO A 115 -1.13 -7.13 10.41
N LEU A 116 -1.96 -7.23 9.37
CA LEU A 116 -1.71 -8.12 8.24
C LEU A 116 -0.63 -7.60 7.31
N GLU A 117 -0.56 -6.28 7.13
CA GLU A 117 0.54 -5.65 6.40
C GLU A 117 1.86 -5.85 7.13
N LEU A 118 1.88 -5.65 8.44
CA LEU A 118 3.11 -5.79 9.23
C LEU A 118 3.65 -7.22 9.22
N LYS A 119 2.77 -8.24 9.22
CA LYS A 119 3.15 -9.66 9.06
C LYS A 119 3.86 -9.96 7.72
N ARG A 120 3.78 -9.08 6.72
CA ARG A 120 4.54 -9.20 5.45
C ARG A 120 6.01 -8.78 5.58
N ASP A 121 6.35 -8.14 6.69
CA ASP A 121 7.70 -7.71 7.03
C ASP A 121 8.08 -8.22 8.44
N PRO A 122 8.38 -9.51 8.59
CA PRO A 122 8.66 -10.12 9.88
C PRO A 122 9.92 -9.55 10.56
N ASP A 123 10.90 -9.08 9.78
CA ASP A 123 12.10 -8.47 10.35
C ASP A 123 11.75 -7.09 10.96
N LEU A 124 10.88 -6.29 10.32
CA LEU A 124 10.37 -5.05 10.92
C LEU A 124 9.52 -5.34 12.17
N LEU A 125 8.67 -6.35 12.09
CA LEU A 125 7.84 -6.79 13.22
C LEU A 125 8.69 -7.16 14.44
N GLU A 126 9.83 -7.83 14.24
CA GLU A 126 10.78 -8.14 15.32
C GLU A 126 11.43 -6.89 15.92
N LYS A 127 11.65 -5.84 15.12
CA LYS A 127 12.25 -4.57 15.59
C LYS A 127 11.28 -3.69 16.34
N ILE A 128 10.00 -3.74 16.00
CA ILE A 128 8.96 -2.97 16.67
C ILE A 128 8.73 -3.59 18.05
N SER A 129 9.15 -2.87 19.10
CA SER A 129 9.01 -3.34 20.49
C SER A 129 7.61 -3.13 21.06
N THR A 130 6.69 -2.55 20.28
CA THR A 130 5.31 -2.30 20.69
C THR A 130 4.39 -3.46 20.31
N PRO A 131 3.36 -3.74 21.11
CA PRO A 131 2.33 -4.70 20.76
C PRO A 131 1.70 -4.34 19.42
N VAL A 132 1.65 -5.31 18.51
CA VAL A 132 0.86 -5.17 17.28
C VAL A 132 -0.60 -5.10 17.66
N ARG A 133 -1.36 -4.22 17.01
CA ARG A 133 -2.81 -4.16 17.15
C ARG A 133 -3.45 -5.50 16.84
N ASP A 134 -4.54 -5.80 17.53
CA ASP A 134 -5.34 -6.96 17.23
C ASP A 134 -5.89 -6.88 15.80
N GLN A 135 -5.97 -8.04 15.16
CA GLN A 135 -6.60 -8.19 13.87
C GLN A 135 -8.12 -8.07 14.03
N THR A 136 -8.71 -7.10 13.35
CA THR A 136 -10.16 -6.84 13.34
C THR A 136 -10.73 -6.96 11.93
N LEU A 137 -12.07 -7.07 11.83
CA LEU A 137 -12.77 -7.05 10.53
C LEU A 137 -12.41 -5.83 9.67
N GLN A 138 -12.26 -4.65 10.28
CA GLN A 138 -11.89 -3.42 9.55
C GLN A 138 -10.47 -3.54 9.01
N SER A 139 -9.53 -4.05 9.81
CA SER A 139 -8.15 -4.27 9.38
C SER A 139 -8.06 -5.29 8.23
N ASP A 140 -8.89 -6.34 8.26
CA ASP A 140 -8.98 -7.37 7.23
C ASP A 140 -9.51 -6.80 5.91
N LEU A 141 -10.59 -6.01 5.99
CA LEU A 141 -11.19 -5.31 4.85
C LEU A 141 -10.19 -4.35 4.21
N VAL A 142 -9.60 -3.44 5.00
CA VAL A 142 -8.65 -2.45 4.49
C VAL A 142 -7.45 -3.15 3.86
N PHE A 143 -6.89 -4.16 4.53
CA PHE A 143 -5.81 -4.97 3.96
C PHE A 143 -6.19 -5.53 2.58
N ILE A 144 -7.32 -6.24 2.46
CA ILE A 144 -7.66 -6.90 1.21
C ILE A 144 -7.96 -5.91 0.08
N ILE A 145 -8.58 -4.76 0.40
CA ILE A 145 -8.87 -3.70 -0.58
C ILE A 145 -7.57 -3.12 -1.15
N HIS A 146 -6.59 -2.79 -0.30
CA HIS A 146 -5.30 -2.25 -0.76
C HIS A 146 -4.51 -3.26 -1.58
N ILE A 147 -4.46 -4.53 -1.14
CA ILE A 147 -3.84 -5.59 -1.92
C ILE A 147 -4.53 -5.75 -3.28
N LEU A 148 -5.87 -5.71 -3.31
CA LEU A 148 -6.68 -5.83 -4.52
C LEU A 148 -6.39 -4.69 -5.50
N PHE A 149 -6.39 -3.44 -5.03
CA PHE A 149 -6.10 -2.27 -5.86
C PHE A 149 -4.69 -2.31 -6.46
N SER A 150 -3.69 -2.72 -5.67
CA SER A 150 -2.32 -2.86 -6.15
C SER A 150 -2.17 -3.95 -7.22
N ASP A 151 -3.08 -4.94 -7.25
CA ASP A 151 -2.95 -6.12 -8.10
C ASP A 151 -3.99 -6.23 -9.22
N PHE A 152 -4.93 -5.30 -9.34
CA PHE A 152 -6.02 -5.35 -10.34
C PHE A 152 -5.52 -5.56 -11.77
N ASP A 153 -4.49 -4.82 -12.18
CA ASP A 153 -3.91 -4.92 -13.51
C ASP A 153 -3.38 -6.34 -13.81
N ASN A 154 -2.79 -7.00 -12.81
CA ASN A 154 -2.26 -8.36 -12.94
C ASN A 154 -3.37 -9.41 -12.85
N LEU A 155 -4.35 -9.23 -11.97
CA LEU A 155 -5.50 -10.13 -11.86
C LEU A 155 -6.27 -10.19 -13.18
N LYS A 156 -6.52 -9.04 -13.81
CA LYS A 156 -7.22 -8.94 -15.10
C LYS A 156 -6.47 -9.63 -16.24
N LYS A 157 -5.15 -9.50 -16.28
CA LYS A 157 -4.32 -9.95 -17.42
C LYS A 157 -3.75 -11.35 -17.23
N ARG A 158 -3.53 -11.77 -15.98
CA ARG A 158 -2.67 -12.91 -15.61
C ARG A 158 -3.16 -13.62 -14.34
N PHE A 159 -4.46 -13.79 -14.19
CA PHE A 159 -5.09 -14.38 -12.99
C PHE A 159 -4.43 -15.70 -12.56
N SER A 160 -4.19 -16.62 -13.50
CA SER A 160 -3.58 -17.93 -13.23
C SER A 160 -2.23 -17.83 -12.53
N LEU A 161 -1.40 -16.85 -12.91
CA LEU A 161 -0.08 -16.60 -12.31
C LEU A 161 -0.18 -15.94 -10.93
N ARG A 162 -1.33 -15.32 -10.60
CA ARG A 162 -1.58 -14.65 -9.31
C ARG A 162 -2.29 -15.53 -8.29
N ARG A 163 -2.86 -16.68 -8.69
CA ARG A 163 -3.58 -17.61 -7.80
C ARG A 163 -2.81 -17.89 -6.51
N LYS A 164 -1.56 -18.34 -6.59
CA LYS A 164 -0.74 -18.66 -5.41
C LYS A 164 -0.50 -17.47 -4.47
N LYS A 165 -0.42 -16.24 -5.00
CA LYS A 165 -0.34 -15.02 -4.17
C LYS A 165 -1.65 -14.80 -3.41
N TRP A 166 -2.77 -14.85 -4.12
CA TRP A 166 -4.08 -14.65 -3.52
C TRP A 166 -4.47 -15.76 -2.55
N GLN A 167 -4.01 -17.00 -2.76
CA GLN A 167 -4.15 -18.08 -1.78
C GLN A 167 -3.69 -17.65 -0.39
N ARG A 168 -2.47 -17.09 -0.32
CA ARG A 168 -1.85 -16.73 0.94
C ARG A 168 -2.52 -15.53 1.60
N HIS A 169 -3.06 -14.61 0.80
CA HIS A 169 -3.87 -13.53 1.33
C HIS A 169 -5.17 -14.04 1.93
N LEU A 170 -5.84 -15.00 1.29
CA LEU A 170 -7.03 -15.66 1.84
C LEU A 170 -6.72 -16.48 3.10
N GLU A 171 -5.62 -17.23 3.10
CA GLU A 171 -5.13 -17.99 4.27
C GLU A 171 -4.87 -17.06 5.47
N ARG A 172 -4.29 -15.87 5.25
CA ARG A 172 -4.07 -14.87 6.31
C ARG A 172 -5.35 -14.31 6.90
N LEU A 173 -6.40 -14.24 6.09
CA LEU A 173 -7.74 -13.82 6.51
C LEU A 173 -8.55 -14.97 7.11
N SER A 174 -7.96 -16.17 7.22
CA SER A 174 -8.66 -17.38 7.66
C SER A 174 -9.92 -17.67 6.83
N ILE A 175 -9.93 -17.30 5.53
CA ILE A 175 -11.05 -17.57 4.64
C ILE A 175 -10.90 -19.00 4.08
N PRO A 176 -11.77 -19.96 4.46
CA PRO A 176 -11.60 -21.36 4.14
C PRO A 176 -12.05 -21.66 2.71
N LEU A 177 -11.14 -21.56 1.72
CA LEU A 177 -11.46 -21.98 0.36
C LEU A 177 -10.33 -22.75 -0.33
N SER A 178 -10.75 -23.77 -1.08
CA SER A 178 -9.95 -24.31 -2.17
C SER A 178 -9.90 -23.29 -3.29
N LEU A 179 -8.72 -22.78 -3.61
CA LEU A 179 -8.52 -21.91 -4.76
C LEU A 179 -8.95 -22.52 -6.09
N GLU A 180 -9.13 -23.84 -6.13
CA GLU A 180 -9.59 -24.54 -7.32
C GLU A 180 -10.87 -23.93 -7.87
N SER A 181 -11.74 -23.38 -7.01
CA SER A 181 -13.01 -22.75 -7.42
C SER A 181 -12.91 -21.29 -7.86
N ILE A 182 -11.76 -20.62 -7.69
CA ILE A 182 -11.59 -19.20 -8.06
C ILE A 182 -10.79 -19.12 -9.36
N HIS A 183 -11.44 -18.80 -10.48
CA HIS A 183 -10.82 -18.79 -11.82
C HIS A 183 -10.66 -17.39 -12.40
N SER A 184 -11.37 -16.40 -11.84
CA SER A 184 -11.41 -15.03 -12.32
C SER A 184 -11.39 -14.01 -11.18
N ILE A 185 -11.19 -12.74 -11.53
CA ILE A 185 -11.34 -11.64 -10.58
C ILE A 185 -12.79 -11.51 -10.12
N GLU A 186 -13.77 -11.82 -10.98
CA GLU A 186 -15.19 -11.83 -10.64
C GLU A 186 -15.50 -12.87 -9.55
N ASP A 187 -14.94 -14.08 -9.65
CA ASP A 187 -15.08 -15.13 -8.61
C ASP A 187 -14.46 -14.67 -7.28
N LEU A 188 -13.33 -13.98 -7.35
CA LEU A 188 -12.65 -13.43 -6.17
C LEU A 188 -13.49 -12.33 -5.50
N LEU A 189 -14.11 -11.45 -6.31
CA LEU A 189 -14.99 -10.40 -5.81
C LEU A 189 -16.30 -10.96 -5.25
N GLU A 190 -16.84 -12.03 -5.84
CA GLU A 190 -17.98 -12.78 -5.28
C GLU A 190 -17.64 -13.36 -3.91
N LEU A 191 -16.44 -13.93 -3.79
CA LEU A 191 -15.96 -14.45 -2.52
C LEU A 191 -15.88 -13.33 -1.46
N PHE A 192 -15.28 -12.19 -1.79
CA PHE A 192 -15.21 -11.08 -0.85
C PHE A 192 -16.57 -10.49 -0.49
N ASP A 193 -17.50 -10.45 -1.46
CA ASP A 193 -18.86 -10.00 -1.18
C ASP A 193 -19.51 -10.89 -0.10
N ARG A 194 -19.40 -12.22 -0.25
CA ARG A 194 -19.96 -13.18 0.70
C ARG A 194 -19.27 -13.18 2.07
N GLU A 195 -17.95 -13.21 2.11
CA GLU A 195 -17.22 -13.44 3.37
C GLU A 195 -16.93 -12.16 4.16
N LEU A 196 -16.82 -11.02 3.45
CA LEU A 196 -16.33 -9.76 4.01
C LEU A 196 -17.33 -8.61 3.84
N PHE A 197 -17.81 -8.34 2.61
CA PHE A 197 -18.56 -7.12 2.33
C PHE A 197 -20.04 -7.17 2.74
N ASP A 198 -20.66 -8.36 2.82
CA ASP A 198 -22.06 -8.54 3.25
C ASP A 198 -22.31 -7.95 4.66
N LYS A 199 -21.25 -7.87 5.48
CA LYS A 199 -21.27 -7.29 6.83
C LYS A 199 -21.30 -5.76 6.86
N VAL A 200 -21.01 -5.09 5.75
CA VAL A 200 -20.85 -3.62 5.67
C VAL A 200 -21.84 -3.01 4.70
N SER A 201 -21.75 -3.39 3.42
CA SER A 201 -22.68 -2.92 2.39
C SER A 201 -22.79 -3.97 1.29
N ARG A 202 -23.88 -4.76 1.37
CA ARG A 202 -24.14 -5.89 0.48
C ARG A 202 -24.22 -5.42 -0.98
N ASN A 203 -23.46 -6.08 -1.86
CA ASN A 203 -23.36 -5.80 -3.31
C ASN A 203 -22.79 -4.44 -3.73
N GLU A 204 -22.88 -3.37 -2.92
CA GLU A 204 -22.41 -2.04 -3.35
C GLU A 204 -20.90 -2.03 -3.56
N PHE A 205 -20.14 -2.62 -2.63
CA PHE A 205 -18.68 -2.71 -2.74
C PHE A 205 -18.26 -3.53 -3.96
N LYS A 206 -18.88 -4.69 -4.17
CA LYS A 206 -18.61 -5.52 -5.36
C LYS A 206 -18.87 -4.74 -6.65
N ARG A 207 -20.02 -4.06 -6.78
CA ARG A 207 -20.36 -3.24 -7.96
C ARG A 207 -19.35 -2.12 -8.18
N PHE A 208 -18.97 -1.43 -7.11
CA PHE A 208 -17.91 -0.42 -7.15
C PHE A 208 -16.60 -1.00 -7.66
N LEU A 209 -16.13 -2.12 -7.09
CA LEU A 209 -14.87 -2.76 -7.45
C LEU A 209 -14.85 -3.27 -8.90
N ILE A 210 -15.95 -3.85 -9.38
CA ILE A 210 -16.11 -4.27 -10.79
C ILE A 210 -15.96 -3.07 -11.72
N ARG A 211 -16.58 -1.93 -11.39
CA ARG A 211 -16.45 -0.71 -12.19
C ARG A 211 -15.03 -0.13 -12.09
N TYR A 212 -14.48 -0.11 -10.88
CA TYR A 212 -13.15 0.43 -10.60
C TYR A 212 -12.07 -0.27 -11.44
N GLN A 213 -12.09 -1.61 -11.52
CA GLN A 213 -11.11 -2.38 -12.30
C GLN A 213 -11.18 -2.14 -13.83
N GLN A 214 -12.28 -1.55 -14.33
CA GLN A 214 -12.41 -1.22 -15.74
C GLN A 214 -11.70 0.08 -16.10
N PHE A 215 -11.37 0.92 -15.11
CA PHE A 215 -10.82 2.24 -15.32
C PHE A 215 -9.29 2.24 -15.45
N ASN A 216 -8.76 3.02 -16.40
CA ASN A 216 -7.33 3.22 -16.56
C ASN A 216 -6.86 4.47 -15.80
N PHE A 217 -6.49 4.30 -14.53
CA PHE A 217 -6.03 5.39 -13.67
C PHE A 217 -4.67 6.00 -14.07
N LYS A 218 -3.98 5.45 -15.09
CA LYS A 218 -2.72 6.01 -15.61
C LYS A 218 -2.96 7.16 -16.60
N ALA A 219 -4.18 7.34 -17.09
CA ALA A 219 -4.52 8.45 -17.96
C ALA A 219 -4.73 9.75 -17.16
N ALA A 220 -4.36 10.90 -17.72
CA ALA A 220 -4.70 12.19 -17.14
C ALA A 220 -6.22 12.33 -16.94
N ASN A 221 -6.63 12.99 -15.85
CA ASN A 221 -8.03 13.23 -15.45
C ASN A 221 -8.88 11.95 -15.37
N SER A 222 -8.24 10.79 -15.23
CA SER A 222 -8.95 9.52 -15.11
C SER A 222 -9.72 9.45 -13.80
N MET A 223 -9.15 9.96 -12.71
CA MET A 223 -9.82 9.95 -11.41
C MET A 223 -11.08 10.80 -11.41
N ASN A 224 -11.02 12.02 -11.96
CA ASN A 224 -12.16 12.94 -11.98
C ASN A 224 -13.30 12.39 -12.84
N ARG A 225 -12.98 11.82 -14.02
CA ARG A 225 -13.97 11.11 -14.85
C ARG A 225 -14.58 9.89 -14.17
N PHE A 226 -13.79 9.16 -13.37
CA PHE A 226 -14.31 8.04 -12.59
C PHE A 226 -15.30 8.55 -11.53
N TYR A 227 -14.92 9.62 -10.82
CA TYR A 227 -15.73 10.29 -9.81
C TYR A 227 -17.06 10.82 -10.37
N GLU A 228 -17.03 11.61 -11.45
CA GLU A 228 -18.23 12.15 -12.11
C GLU A 228 -19.22 11.06 -12.53
N GLY A 229 -18.71 9.88 -12.90
CA GLY A 229 -19.55 8.76 -13.28
C GLY A 229 -20.04 7.91 -12.11
N VAL A 230 -19.45 8.03 -10.91
CA VAL A 230 -19.62 7.04 -9.84
C VAL A 230 -21.05 7.04 -9.31
N ILE A 231 -21.72 5.89 -9.37
CA ILE A 231 -23.12 5.76 -8.89
C ILE A 231 -23.15 5.72 -7.36
N HIS A 232 -22.09 5.19 -6.74
CA HIS A 232 -21.99 4.98 -5.29
C HIS A 232 -20.80 5.76 -4.72
N VAL A 233 -20.93 7.08 -4.59
CA VAL A 233 -19.87 7.95 -4.02
C VAL A 233 -19.45 7.45 -2.63
N LYS A 234 -20.40 7.02 -1.80
CA LYS A 234 -20.15 6.38 -0.50
C LYS A 234 -19.14 5.23 -0.55
N SER A 235 -19.26 4.33 -1.54
CA SER A 235 -18.29 3.24 -1.72
C SER A 235 -16.91 3.75 -2.12
N PHE A 236 -16.85 4.84 -2.90
CA PHE A 236 -15.57 5.45 -3.26
C PHE A 236 -14.86 6.06 -2.04
N ILE A 237 -15.61 6.80 -1.22
CA ILE A 237 -15.13 7.38 0.05
C ILE A 237 -14.57 6.28 0.96
N LEU A 238 -15.32 5.19 1.15
CA LEU A 238 -14.94 4.10 2.07
C LEU A 238 -13.79 3.23 1.56
N LEU A 239 -13.74 2.95 0.26
CA LEU A 239 -12.78 1.98 -0.28
C LEU A 239 -11.48 2.65 -0.75
N ALA A 240 -11.52 3.92 -1.18
CA ALA A 240 -10.35 4.61 -1.75
C ALA A 240 -10.29 6.10 -1.35
N PRO A 241 -10.23 6.43 -0.04
CA PRO A 241 -10.37 7.79 0.44
C PRO A 241 -9.38 8.78 -0.19
N SER A 242 -8.07 8.48 -0.24
CA SER A 242 -7.08 9.41 -0.84
C SER A 242 -7.38 9.77 -2.29
N LYS A 243 -7.96 8.83 -3.05
CA LYS A 243 -8.31 9.03 -4.46
C LYS A 243 -9.61 9.83 -4.59
N TRP A 244 -10.57 9.58 -3.71
CA TRP A 244 -11.80 10.34 -3.64
C TRP A 244 -11.53 11.80 -3.24
N ILE A 245 -10.70 12.04 -2.21
CA ILE A 245 -10.35 13.40 -1.74
C ILE A 245 -9.85 14.25 -2.91
N GLY A 246 -8.84 13.77 -3.65
CA GLY A 246 -8.31 14.51 -4.80
C GLY A 246 -9.38 14.82 -5.86
N ALA A 247 -10.20 13.82 -6.23
CA ALA A 247 -11.23 14.02 -7.25
C ALA A 247 -12.36 14.96 -6.80
N SER A 248 -12.80 14.84 -5.55
CA SER A 248 -13.86 15.68 -4.98
C SER A 248 -13.43 17.14 -4.79
N LEU A 249 -12.17 17.39 -4.45
CA LEU A 249 -11.59 18.74 -4.41
C LEU A 249 -11.54 19.37 -5.82
N ASP A 250 -11.08 18.61 -6.81
CA ASP A 250 -11.06 19.05 -8.20
C ASP A 250 -12.46 19.36 -8.76
N SER A 251 -13.47 18.61 -8.32
CA SER A 251 -14.87 18.81 -8.71
C SER A 251 -15.62 19.85 -7.88
N GLY A 252 -15.05 20.36 -6.78
CA GLY A 252 -15.71 21.30 -5.87
C GLY A 252 -16.81 20.68 -4.98
N GLU A 253 -16.84 19.35 -4.87
CA GLU A 253 -17.89 18.59 -4.18
C GLU A 253 -17.44 18.04 -2.81
N PHE A 254 -16.20 18.33 -2.40
CA PHE A 254 -15.60 17.79 -1.17
C PHE A 254 -16.48 18.00 0.07
N GLU A 255 -17.05 19.19 0.26
CA GLU A 255 -17.84 19.48 1.46
C GLU A 255 -19.22 18.82 1.45
N MET A 256 -19.83 18.65 0.28
CA MET A 256 -21.07 17.88 0.13
C MET A 256 -20.82 16.41 0.44
N ASP A 257 -19.73 15.84 -0.06
CA ASP A 257 -19.37 14.45 0.18
C ASP A 257 -18.97 14.18 1.65
N CYS A 258 -18.41 15.17 2.34
CA CYS A 258 -18.17 15.12 3.79
C CYS A 258 -19.48 14.91 4.59
N GLU A 259 -20.63 15.40 4.12
CA GLU A 259 -21.93 15.09 4.74
C GLU A 259 -22.26 13.59 4.66
N LEU A 260 -21.78 12.88 3.63
CA LEU A 260 -21.97 11.42 3.55
C LEU A 260 -21.20 10.71 4.66
N ILE A 261 -19.98 11.16 4.99
CA ILE A 261 -19.15 10.61 6.08
C ILE A 261 -19.88 10.74 7.43
N ARG A 262 -20.54 11.88 7.67
CA ARG A 262 -21.32 12.11 8.90
C ARG A 262 -22.48 11.14 9.09
N ASN A 263 -22.94 10.53 7.99
CA ASN A 263 -24.05 9.58 7.97
C ASN A 263 -23.58 8.12 7.87
N PHE A 264 -22.26 7.85 7.98
CA PHE A 264 -21.75 6.50 8.04
C PHE A 264 -22.18 5.81 9.33
N SER A 265 -22.50 4.53 9.24
CA SER A 265 -22.66 3.69 10.43
C SER A 265 -21.35 3.62 11.22
N GLU A 266 -21.42 3.24 12.50
CA GLU A 266 -20.23 3.09 13.34
C GLU A 266 -19.18 2.15 12.72
N LEU A 267 -19.63 1.05 12.09
CA LEU A 267 -18.73 0.12 11.39
C LEU A 267 -18.05 0.78 10.19
N GLU A 268 -18.79 1.55 9.39
CA GLU A 268 -18.25 2.28 8.24
C GLU A 268 -17.26 3.36 8.68
N GLN A 269 -17.56 4.09 9.76
CA GLN A 269 -16.63 5.05 10.36
C GLN A 269 -15.34 4.36 10.82
N LYS A 270 -15.43 3.20 11.47
CA LYS A 270 -14.26 2.40 11.87
C LYS A 270 -13.44 1.91 10.66
N ILE A 271 -14.09 1.50 9.57
CA ILE A 271 -13.40 1.13 8.32
C ILE A 271 -12.70 2.34 7.73
N TYR A 272 -13.37 3.49 7.67
CA TYR A 272 -12.79 4.72 7.17
C TYR A 272 -11.56 5.13 7.99
N VAL A 273 -11.65 5.15 9.33
CA VAL A 273 -10.50 5.42 10.20
C VAL A 273 -9.35 4.45 9.94
N GLU A 274 -9.64 3.16 9.72
CA GLU A 274 -8.60 2.17 9.40
C GLU A 274 -7.96 2.39 8.02
N GLN A 275 -8.70 2.91 7.04
CA GLN A 275 -8.12 3.37 5.77
C GLN A 275 -7.15 4.53 5.97
N ILE A 276 -7.52 5.49 6.83
CA ILE A 276 -6.66 6.63 7.16
C ILE A 276 -5.42 6.16 7.93
N ASN A 277 -5.55 5.23 8.89
CA ASN A 277 -4.40 4.60 9.57
C ASN A 277 -3.42 3.99 8.56
N TRP A 278 -3.94 3.22 7.59
CA TRP A 278 -3.14 2.62 6.52
C TRP A 278 -2.39 3.68 5.70
N GLU A 279 -3.09 4.73 5.29
CA GLU A 279 -2.51 5.84 4.53
C GLU A 279 -1.39 6.53 5.31
N ILE A 280 -1.63 6.91 6.57
CA ILE A 280 -0.64 7.59 7.41
C ILE A 280 0.59 6.70 7.63
N TRP A 281 0.41 5.40 7.86
CA TRP A 281 1.52 4.46 7.94
C TRP A 281 2.33 4.40 6.64
N GLY A 282 1.65 4.38 5.50
CA GLY A 282 2.27 4.47 4.17
C GLY A 282 3.12 5.74 4.01
N LEU A 283 2.54 6.91 4.29
CA LEU A 283 3.22 8.21 4.21
C LEU A 283 4.43 8.27 5.16
N PHE A 284 4.28 7.80 6.39
CA PHE A 284 5.37 7.70 7.36
C PHE A 284 6.54 6.84 6.83
N SER A 285 6.27 5.76 6.11
CA SER A 285 7.35 4.95 5.53
C SER A 285 8.03 5.59 4.30
N GLN A 286 7.44 6.64 3.73
CA GLN A 286 7.83 7.26 2.45
C GLN A 286 8.29 8.71 2.54
N TYR A 287 8.05 9.43 3.65
CA TYR A 287 8.32 10.88 3.72
C TYR A 287 9.80 11.24 3.48
N ARG A 288 10.73 10.31 3.71
CA ARG A 288 12.18 10.48 3.44
C ARG A 288 12.58 10.14 2.00
N VAL A 289 11.71 9.49 1.24
CA VAL A 289 12.04 8.94 -0.09
C VAL A 289 11.49 9.83 -1.20
N THR A 290 10.20 10.16 -1.15
CA THR A 290 9.47 10.69 -2.32
C THR A 290 8.67 11.96 -2.06
N MET A 291 8.40 12.34 -0.80
CA MET A 291 7.44 13.39 -0.52
C MET A 291 8.09 14.76 -0.38
N GLU A 292 7.57 15.73 -1.12
CA GLU A 292 7.85 17.14 -0.86
C GLU A 292 7.11 17.59 0.41
N GLU A 293 7.62 18.64 1.06
CA GLU A 293 7.09 19.14 2.34
C GLU A 293 5.66 19.68 2.17
N LEU A 294 5.43 20.54 1.18
CA LEU A 294 4.14 21.17 0.94
C LEU A 294 3.04 20.14 0.64
N ASP A 295 3.35 19.12 -0.16
CA ASP A 295 2.39 18.10 -0.58
C ASP A 295 1.90 17.26 0.61
N LEU A 296 2.79 16.90 1.54
CA LEU A 296 2.40 16.13 2.72
C LEU A 296 1.48 16.96 3.63
N HIS A 297 1.81 18.23 3.87
CA HIS A 297 0.99 19.10 4.72
C HIS A 297 -0.42 19.27 4.17
N ILE A 298 -0.54 19.53 2.86
CA ILE A 298 -1.85 19.69 2.20
C ILE A 298 -2.64 18.38 2.29
N HIS A 299 -2.01 17.24 2.00
CA HIS A 299 -2.66 15.93 2.05
C HIS A 299 -3.17 15.60 3.47
N LEU A 300 -2.30 15.72 4.48
CA LEU A 300 -2.67 15.48 5.88
C LEU A 300 -3.76 16.46 6.35
N GLY A 301 -3.70 17.73 5.92
CA GLY A 301 -4.75 18.71 6.20
C GLY A 301 -6.12 18.29 5.67
N ASN A 302 -6.16 17.74 4.45
CA ASN A 302 -7.41 17.22 3.88
C ASN A 302 -7.91 15.97 4.59
N LEU A 303 -7.02 15.04 4.98
CA LEU A 303 -7.41 13.87 5.79
C LEU A 303 -7.97 14.28 7.16
N LYS A 304 -7.43 15.33 7.80
CA LYS A 304 -7.99 15.83 9.06
C LYS A 304 -9.41 16.34 8.91
N LYS A 305 -9.69 17.13 7.86
CA LYS A 305 -11.05 17.62 7.59
C LYS A 305 -12.06 16.48 7.46
N THR A 306 -11.68 15.36 6.86
CA THR A 306 -12.58 14.21 6.74
C THR A 306 -12.76 13.47 8.07
N LEU A 307 -11.72 13.41 8.92
CA LEU A 307 -11.82 12.89 10.28
C LEU A 307 -12.71 13.77 11.17
N ASP A 308 -12.76 15.08 10.97
CA ASP A 308 -13.65 15.99 11.70
C ASP A 308 -15.14 15.75 11.38
N CYS A 309 -15.43 14.99 10.32
CA CYS A 309 -16.78 14.56 9.95
C CYS A 309 -17.22 13.28 10.69
N ILE A 310 -16.31 12.60 11.40
CA ILE A 310 -16.59 11.37 12.13
C ILE A 310 -17.05 11.73 13.55
N LYS A 311 -18.16 11.13 14.02
CA LYS A 311 -18.76 11.47 15.32
C LYS A 311 -18.65 10.35 16.35
N ASP A 312 -18.70 9.09 15.90
CA ASP A 312 -18.86 7.94 16.79
C ASP A 312 -17.53 7.21 17.10
N VAL A 313 -16.43 7.69 16.54
CA VAL A 313 -15.08 7.14 16.73
C VAL A 313 -14.14 8.27 17.16
N ASP A 314 -13.39 8.07 18.24
CA ASP A 314 -12.36 9.02 18.65
C ASP A 314 -11.21 9.03 17.65
N THR A 315 -11.02 10.15 16.97
CA THR A 315 -9.98 10.38 15.97
C THR A 315 -8.83 11.22 16.51
N SER A 316 -8.89 11.67 17.76
CA SER A 316 -7.93 12.63 18.36
C SER A 316 -6.49 12.10 18.31
N SER A 317 -6.29 10.84 18.69
CA SER A 317 -4.96 10.20 18.64
C SER A 317 -4.40 10.12 17.22
N LEU A 318 -5.26 9.87 16.23
CA LEU A 318 -4.85 9.79 14.82
C LEU A 318 -4.47 11.18 14.28
N GLN A 319 -5.25 12.22 14.60
CA GLN A 319 -4.90 13.59 14.24
C GLN A 319 -3.56 14.01 14.87
N GLU A 320 -3.30 13.63 16.13
CA GLU A 320 -2.01 13.85 16.78
C GLU A 320 -0.86 13.16 16.02
N LYS A 321 -1.06 11.93 15.53
CA LYS A 321 -0.06 11.26 14.68
C LYS A 321 0.21 12.00 13.39
N MET A 322 -0.81 12.61 12.78
CA MET A 322 -0.60 13.45 11.59
C MET A 322 0.25 14.69 11.92
N ASP A 323 0.02 15.35 13.05
CA ASP A 323 0.85 16.48 13.51
C ASP A 323 2.29 16.08 13.82
N GLN A 324 2.47 14.91 14.44
CA GLN A 324 3.80 14.33 14.67
C GLN A 324 4.52 14.06 13.33
N LEU A 325 3.81 13.56 12.31
CA LEU A 325 4.39 13.29 11.00
C LEU A 325 4.83 14.58 10.28
N VAL A 326 4.00 15.63 10.33
CA VAL A 326 4.35 16.97 9.86
C VAL A 326 5.63 17.46 10.56
N SER A 327 5.65 17.41 11.89
CA SER A 327 6.78 17.86 12.70
C SER A 327 8.08 17.10 12.38
N LEU A 328 7.98 15.78 12.14
CA LEU A 328 9.11 14.96 11.72
C LEU A 328 9.65 15.37 10.35
N GLN A 329 8.75 15.63 9.40
CA GLN A 329 9.14 16.08 8.07
C GLN A 329 9.84 17.44 8.14
N GLU A 330 9.24 18.43 8.80
CA GLU A 330 9.86 19.76 8.98
C GLU A 330 11.25 19.67 9.62
N LYS A 331 11.39 18.87 10.69
CA LYS A 331 12.67 18.64 11.37
C LYS A 331 13.71 18.04 10.41
N TYR A 332 13.29 17.08 9.58
CA TYR A 332 14.14 16.48 8.56
C TYR A 332 14.57 17.50 7.49
N TYR A 333 13.72 18.46 7.12
CA TYR A 333 14.06 19.48 6.12
C TYR A 333 14.96 20.59 6.65
N ARG A 334 14.95 20.89 7.95
CA ARG A 334 15.82 21.90 8.60
C ARG A 334 17.26 21.44 8.81
N GLN A 335 17.51 20.12 8.86
CA GLN A 335 18.84 19.51 8.91
C GLN A 335 19.48 19.43 7.52
#